data_AF-A0A8H2XGZ2-F1
#
_entry.id   AF-A0A8H2XGZ2-F1
#
_cell.length_a   1.000
_cell.length_b   1.000
_cell.length_c   1.000
_cell.angle_alpha   90.00
_cell.angle_beta   90.00
_cell.angle_gamma   90.00
#
_symmetry.space_group_name_H-M   'P 1'
#
loop_
_entity.id
_entity.type
_entity.pdbx_description
1 polymer ?
#
loop_
_entity_poly.entity_id
_entity_poly.type
_entity_poly.pdbx_seq_one_letter_code
_entity_poly.pdbx_strand_id
1 'polypeptide(L)'
;MSLMISSLIEWKTHGLSLFDALIVTMLTTMMTAFVTVNGPYIRTLGLSINIASFLFTTFWCYWGLQVWQDPSIFGIPSDEENCTASTETIFVMFGNNLHVTNNNLRGFALSMFAIGTISAFASLCYSTSWLAKYAICGAAPAKDNAALRYARKLRLTKGQHTTRYGGLAGLIYLIITIEQMVDRNNVRGQLSDWTYGQIIALIMLLQQIMDCSSYLKEEFQYRKAERARTQRDQDERERLRIEAQARTSAV
;
A
#
# COMPACT_ATOMS: atom_id res chain seq x y z
N MET A 1 -9.13 8.52 2.92
CA MET A 1 -10.61 8.62 2.87
C MET A 1 -11.07 10.06 2.76
N SER A 2 -10.63 10.99 3.62
CA SER A 2 -11.01 12.42 3.53
C SER A 2 -10.78 13.01 2.13
N LEU A 3 -9.60 12.80 1.56
CA LEU A 3 -9.26 13.25 0.20
C LEU A 3 -10.33 12.84 -0.83
N MET A 4 -10.70 11.56 -0.86
CA MET A 4 -11.70 11.06 -1.81
C MET A 4 -13.09 11.63 -1.56
N ILE A 5 -13.50 11.77 -0.29
CA ILE A 5 -14.81 12.33 0.04
C ILE A 5 -14.85 13.80 -0.40
N SER A 6 -13.80 14.56 -0.12
CA SER A 6 -13.67 15.95 -0.59
C SER A 6 -13.70 16.04 -2.11
N SER A 7 -12.97 15.18 -2.83
CA SER A 7 -13.00 15.14 -4.29
C SER A 7 -14.37 14.72 -4.85
N LEU A 8 -15.10 13.84 -4.15
CA LEU A 8 -16.46 13.45 -4.51
C LEU A 8 -17.45 14.60 -4.37
N ILE A 9 -17.36 15.34 -3.26
CA ILE A 9 -18.18 16.53 -3.03
C ILE A 9 -17.87 17.56 -4.11
N GLU A 10 -16.59 17.87 -4.31
CA GLU A 10 -16.16 18.87 -5.30
C GLU A 10 -16.62 18.52 -6.71
N TRP A 11 -16.47 17.26 -7.11
CA TRP A 11 -16.98 16.77 -8.40
C TRP A 11 -18.50 16.97 -8.55
N LYS A 12 -19.27 16.81 -7.48
CA LYS A 12 -20.73 16.97 -7.50
C LYS A 12 -21.20 18.42 -7.37
N THR A 13 -20.43 19.30 -6.75
CA THR A 13 -20.85 20.68 -6.48
C THR A 13 -20.28 21.71 -7.44
N HIS A 14 -19.00 21.56 -7.81
CA HIS A 14 -18.25 22.57 -8.58
C HIS A 14 -17.68 22.02 -9.89
N GLY A 15 -17.81 20.71 -10.12
CA GLY A 15 -17.08 20.02 -11.18
C GLY A 15 -15.64 19.75 -10.75
N LEU A 16 -15.07 18.67 -11.26
CA LEU A 16 -13.68 18.29 -10.98
C LEU A 16 -13.03 17.87 -12.28
N SER A 17 -11.85 18.41 -12.57
CA SER A 17 -11.12 18.06 -13.79
C SER A 17 -10.76 16.57 -13.80
N LEU A 18 -10.70 15.96 -15.00
CA LEU A 18 -10.26 14.57 -15.14
C LEU A 18 -8.82 14.40 -14.62
N PHE A 19 -7.94 15.37 -14.86
CA PHE A 19 -6.58 15.35 -14.34
C PHE A 19 -6.55 15.24 -12.81
N ASP A 20 -7.27 16.12 -12.11
CA ASP A 20 -7.34 16.09 -10.64
C ASP A 20 -7.94 14.77 -10.14
N ALA A 21 -8.94 14.24 -10.85
CA ALA A 21 -9.55 12.97 -10.50
C ALA A 21 -8.59 11.78 -10.64
N LEU A 22 -7.72 11.81 -11.66
CA LEU A 22 -6.67 10.82 -11.85
C LEU A 22 -5.58 10.95 -10.78
N ILE A 23 -5.18 12.17 -10.39
CA ILE A 23 -4.24 12.38 -9.28
C ILE A 23 -4.80 11.82 -7.96
N VAL A 24 -6.06 12.10 -7.65
CA VAL A 24 -6.76 11.53 -6.48
C VAL A 24 -6.78 10.00 -6.57
N THR A 25 -7.02 9.45 -7.75
CA THR A 25 -6.99 7.99 -8.00
C THR A 25 -5.60 7.41 -7.71
N MET A 26 -4.53 8.06 -8.16
CA MET A 26 -3.16 7.60 -7.94
C MET A 26 -2.75 7.68 -6.46
N LEU A 27 -3.04 8.80 -5.79
CA LEU A 27 -2.75 8.99 -4.35
C LEU A 27 -3.52 7.98 -3.48
N THR A 28 -4.76 7.69 -3.82
CA THR A 28 -5.58 6.74 -3.07
C THR A 28 -5.16 5.30 -3.36
N THR A 29 -4.71 5.01 -4.57
CA THR A 29 -4.10 3.72 -4.94
C THR A 29 -2.80 3.47 -4.18
N MET A 30 -1.98 4.50 -3.91
CA MET A 30 -0.81 4.38 -3.02
C MET A 30 -1.20 3.91 -1.62
N MET A 31 -2.25 4.52 -1.04
CA MET A 31 -2.78 4.10 0.26
C MET A 31 -3.31 2.66 0.23
N THR A 32 -4.02 2.26 -0.83
CA THR A 32 -4.51 0.88 -1.02
C THR A 32 -3.36 -0.13 -1.13
N ALA A 33 -2.29 0.21 -1.86
CA ALA A 33 -1.11 -0.63 -1.98
C ALA A 33 -0.44 -0.85 -0.61
N PHE A 34 -0.28 0.23 0.18
CA PHE A 34 0.24 0.14 1.54
C PHE A 34 -0.61 -0.75 2.44
N VAL A 35 -1.93 -0.58 2.42
CA VAL A 35 -2.87 -1.39 3.22
C VAL A 35 -2.83 -2.85 2.80
N THR A 36 -2.68 -3.14 1.51
CA THR A 36 -2.60 -4.50 0.98
C THR A 36 -1.33 -5.21 1.45
N VAL A 37 -0.17 -4.54 1.35
CA VAL A 37 1.13 -5.09 1.79
C VAL A 37 1.14 -5.33 3.31
N ASN A 38 0.56 -4.40 4.08
CA ASN A 38 0.50 -4.48 5.54
C ASN A 38 -0.76 -5.18 6.08
N GLY A 39 -1.59 -5.77 5.20
CA GLY A 39 -2.89 -6.33 5.53
C GLY A 39 -2.88 -7.30 6.72
N PRO A 40 -1.91 -8.24 6.83
CA PRO A 40 -1.84 -9.15 7.98
C PRO A 40 -1.68 -8.44 9.34
N TYR A 41 -0.96 -7.32 9.37
CA TYR A 41 -0.80 -6.49 10.57
C TYR A 41 -2.03 -5.61 10.81
N ILE A 42 -2.52 -4.91 9.78
CA ILE A 42 -3.68 -4.02 9.92
C ILE A 42 -4.91 -4.78 10.44
N ARG A 43 -5.10 -6.03 10.00
CA ARG A 43 -6.21 -6.89 10.46
C ARG A 43 -6.18 -7.19 11.96
N THR A 44 -5.04 -7.05 12.66
CA THR A 44 -4.94 -7.29 14.11
C THR A 44 -5.33 -6.10 14.96
N LEU A 45 -5.43 -4.90 14.36
CA LEU A 45 -5.65 -3.65 15.10
C LEU A 45 -7.12 -3.49 15.60
N GLY A 46 -8.01 -4.40 15.21
CA GLY A 46 -9.37 -4.53 15.73
C GLY A 46 -10.46 -3.95 14.84
N LEU A 47 -11.69 -3.89 15.37
CA LEU A 47 -12.90 -3.59 14.60
C LEU A 47 -12.87 -2.24 13.86
N SER A 48 -12.48 -1.15 14.53
CA SER A 48 -12.52 0.21 13.96
C SER A 48 -11.71 0.33 12.68
N ILE A 49 -10.51 -0.24 12.66
CA ILE A 49 -9.61 -0.20 11.51
C ILE A 49 -10.09 -1.11 10.38
N ASN A 50 -10.73 -2.24 10.69
CA ASN A 50 -11.33 -3.10 9.67
C ASN A 50 -12.54 -2.42 9.01
N ILE A 51 -13.39 -1.74 9.80
CA ILE A 51 -14.51 -0.92 9.26
C ILE A 51 -13.98 0.22 8.40
N ALA A 52 -12.97 0.95 8.87
CA ALA A 52 -12.35 2.03 8.10
C ALA A 52 -11.75 1.49 6.78
N SER A 53 -11.12 0.32 6.80
CA SER A 53 -10.57 -0.34 5.61
C SER A 53 -11.67 -0.75 4.63
N PHE A 54 -12.78 -1.32 5.13
CA PHE A 54 -13.95 -1.64 4.31
C PHE A 54 -14.54 -0.40 3.63
N LEU A 55 -14.83 0.63 4.41
CA LEU A 55 -15.39 1.88 3.89
C LEU A 55 -14.45 2.50 2.87
N PHE A 56 -13.15 2.59 3.18
CA PHE A 56 -12.15 3.15 2.27
C PHE A 56 -12.08 2.39 0.95
N THR A 57 -12.02 1.06 1.00
CA THR A 57 -11.94 0.23 -0.21
C THR A 57 -13.22 0.36 -1.04
N THR A 58 -14.39 0.42 -0.41
CA THR A 58 -15.68 0.61 -1.09
C THR A 58 -15.73 1.96 -1.81
N PHE A 59 -15.37 3.05 -1.12
CA PHE A 59 -15.31 4.36 -1.77
C PHE A 59 -14.25 4.40 -2.88
N TRP A 60 -13.14 3.66 -2.74
CA TRP A 60 -12.05 3.65 -3.70
C TRP A 60 -12.46 2.95 -4.99
N CYS A 61 -13.14 1.81 -4.87
CA CYS A 61 -13.75 1.15 -6.01
C CYS A 61 -14.81 2.02 -6.67
N TYR A 62 -15.70 2.63 -5.89
CA TYR A 62 -16.72 3.52 -6.42
C TYR A 62 -16.12 4.69 -7.19
N TRP A 63 -15.13 5.38 -6.60
CA TRP A 63 -14.42 6.47 -7.24
C TRP A 63 -13.75 6.04 -8.55
N GLY A 64 -12.96 4.98 -8.50
CA GLY A 64 -12.26 4.47 -9.69
C GLY A 64 -13.21 4.04 -10.81
N LEU A 65 -14.32 3.39 -10.47
CA LEU A 65 -15.33 3.03 -11.45
C LEU A 65 -15.98 4.27 -12.07
N GLN A 66 -16.28 5.31 -11.31
CA GLN A 66 -16.84 6.56 -11.85
C GLN A 66 -15.86 7.27 -12.81
N VAL A 67 -14.58 7.37 -12.42
CA VAL A 67 -13.55 8.03 -13.25
C VAL A 67 -13.31 7.27 -14.55
N TRP A 68 -13.29 5.93 -14.51
CA TRP A 68 -12.94 5.10 -15.66
C TRP A 68 -14.15 4.56 -16.45
N GLN A 69 -15.38 4.80 -15.99
CA GLN A 69 -16.58 4.41 -16.71
C GLN A 69 -16.69 5.15 -18.03
N ASP A 70 -16.53 6.47 -18.03
CA ASP A 70 -16.44 7.26 -19.26
C ASP A 70 -15.50 8.45 -19.02
N PRO A 71 -14.19 8.27 -19.23
CA PRO A 71 -13.23 9.32 -18.95
C PRO A 71 -13.46 10.53 -19.85
N SER A 72 -13.88 10.34 -21.12
CA SER A 72 -14.07 11.42 -22.10
C SER A 72 -15.04 12.50 -21.66
N ILE A 73 -16.06 12.14 -20.89
CA ILE A 73 -17.09 13.08 -20.40
C ILE A 73 -16.89 13.44 -18.92
N PHE A 74 -15.91 12.84 -18.25
CA PHE A 74 -15.71 13.05 -16.82
C PHE A 74 -15.30 14.50 -16.54
N GLY A 75 -16.08 15.17 -15.68
CA GLY A 75 -15.79 16.55 -15.25
C GLY A 75 -16.23 17.64 -16.22
N ILE A 76 -16.87 17.29 -17.35
CA ILE A 76 -17.42 18.25 -18.31
C ILE A 76 -18.86 18.58 -17.89
N PRO A 77 -19.22 19.86 -17.68
CA PRO A 77 -20.61 20.26 -17.45
C PRO A 77 -21.48 19.89 -18.66
N SER A 78 -22.72 19.44 -18.42
CA SER A 78 -23.67 19.05 -19.48
C SER A 78 -23.97 20.15 -20.51
N ASP A 79 -23.58 21.39 -20.20
CA ASP A 79 -23.91 22.59 -20.97
C ASP A 79 -22.77 23.01 -21.94
N GLU A 80 -21.61 22.31 -21.95
CA GLU A 80 -20.46 22.62 -22.80
C GLU A 80 -20.16 21.49 -23.82
N GLU A 81 -20.79 21.54 -24.98
CA GLU A 81 -20.72 20.48 -26.01
C GLU A 81 -19.38 20.35 -26.78
N ASN A 82 -18.33 21.12 -26.46
CA ASN A 82 -17.05 21.11 -27.23
C ASN A 82 -15.78 21.15 -26.35
N CYS A 83 -15.85 20.76 -25.08
CA CYS A 83 -14.68 20.80 -24.20
C CYS A 83 -13.77 19.56 -24.41
N THR A 84 -12.59 19.74 -25.01
CA THR A 84 -11.59 18.67 -25.24
C THR A 84 -10.63 18.46 -24.07
N ALA A 85 -10.77 19.23 -22.98
CA ALA A 85 -9.86 19.18 -21.83
C ALA A 85 -9.71 17.77 -21.24
N SER A 86 -10.79 16.98 -21.27
CA SER A 86 -10.77 15.58 -20.83
C SER A 86 -10.01 14.66 -21.80
N THR A 87 -10.19 14.82 -23.11
CA THR A 87 -9.57 13.94 -24.13
C THR A 87 -8.08 14.23 -24.35
N GLU A 88 -7.65 15.45 -24.05
CA GLU A 88 -6.24 15.88 -24.08
C GLU A 88 -5.45 15.47 -22.84
N THR A 89 -6.12 15.04 -21.77
CA THR A 89 -5.45 14.59 -20.55
C THR A 89 -4.57 13.37 -20.84
N ILE A 90 -3.29 13.46 -20.46
CA ILE A 90 -2.30 12.39 -20.64
C ILE A 90 -2.18 11.58 -19.35
N PHE A 91 -2.40 10.29 -19.45
CA PHE A 91 -2.07 9.32 -18.42
C PHE A 91 -0.69 8.70 -18.70
N VAL A 92 0.10 8.51 -17.65
CA VAL A 92 1.45 7.94 -17.79
C VAL A 92 1.48 6.52 -17.24
N MET A 93 1.98 5.58 -18.02
CA MET A 93 2.19 4.20 -17.58
C MET A 93 3.54 3.70 -18.07
N PHE A 94 4.39 3.23 -17.15
CA PHE A 94 5.77 2.81 -17.44
C PHE A 94 6.57 3.83 -18.27
N GLY A 95 6.36 5.13 -18.02
CA GLY A 95 7.02 6.21 -18.74
C GLY A 95 6.42 6.55 -20.12
N ASN A 96 5.42 5.82 -20.60
CA ASN A 96 4.77 6.09 -21.89
C ASN A 96 3.53 6.97 -21.74
N ASN A 97 3.29 7.82 -22.74
CA ASN A 97 2.09 8.65 -22.84
C ASN A 97 0.92 7.82 -23.37
N LEU A 98 -0.17 7.78 -22.61
CA LEU A 98 -1.40 7.14 -23.00
C LEU A 98 -2.54 8.14 -22.88
N HIS A 99 -3.37 8.23 -23.92
CA HIS A 99 -4.63 8.96 -23.81
C HIS A 99 -5.58 8.19 -22.89
N VAL A 100 -6.27 8.91 -22.01
CA VAL A 100 -7.21 8.31 -21.03
C VAL A 100 -8.39 7.62 -21.76
N THR A 101 -8.69 8.04 -22.99
CA THR A 101 -9.70 7.44 -23.88
C THR A 101 -9.29 6.10 -24.48
N ASN A 102 -8.06 5.63 -24.27
CA ASN A 102 -7.60 4.35 -24.79
C ASN A 102 -8.37 3.17 -24.15
N ASN A 103 -9.03 2.36 -24.99
CA ASN A 103 -9.83 1.22 -24.55
C ASN A 103 -9.04 0.19 -23.74
N ASN A 104 -7.76 -0.05 -24.06
CA ASN A 104 -6.92 -1.01 -23.33
C ASN A 104 -6.61 -0.50 -21.92
N LEU A 105 -6.28 0.79 -21.80
CA LEU A 105 -6.01 1.42 -20.51
C LEU A 105 -7.27 1.42 -19.62
N ARG A 106 -8.41 1.77 -20.22
CA ARG A 106 -9.72 1.73 -19.54
C ARG A 106 -10.07 0.31 -19.07
N GLY A 107 -9.92 -0.69 -19.93
CA GLY A 107 -10.17 -2.09 -19.57
C GLY A 107 -9.27 -2.56 -18.43
N PHE A 108 -7.99 -2.21 -18.47
CA PHE A 108 -7.05 -2.50 -17.37
C PHE A 108 -7.49 -1.82 -16.07
N ALA A 109 -7.79 -0.53 -16.09
CA ALA A 109 -8.22 0.21 -14.90
C ALA A 109 -9.51 -0.38 -14.29
N LEU A 110 -10.53 -0.63 -15.11
CA LEU A 110 -11.79 -1.23 -14.65
C LEU A 110 -11.58 -2.63 -14.04
N SER A 111 -10.68 -3.43 -14.61
CA SER A 111 -10.34 -4.74 -14.05
C SER A 111 -9.69 -4.63 -12.67
N MET A 112 -8.81 -3.64 -12.46
CA MET A 112 -8.19 -3.39 -11.14
C MET A 112 -9.23 -3.01 -10.08
N PHE A 113 -10.17 -2.11 -10.42
CA PHE A 113 -11.22 -1.71 -9.48
C PHE A 113 -12.23 -2.84 -9.23
N ALA A 114 -12.49 -3.71 -10.21
CA ALA A 114 -13.30 -4.91 -10.02
C ALA A 114 -12.66 -5.89 -9.01
N ILE A 115 -11.34 -6.12 -9.11
CA ILE A 115 -10.58 -6.89 -8.10
C ILE A 115 -10.64 -6.19 -6.73
N GLY A 116 -10.61 -4.85 -6.73
CA GLY A 116 -10.85 -4.04 -5.55
C GLY A 116 -12.17 -4.36 -4.85
N THR A 117 -13.26 -4.58 -5.60
CA THR A 117 -14.57 -4.91 -5.05
C THR A 117 -14.56 -6.24 -4.29
N ILE A 118 -13.80 -7.23 -4.76
CA ILE A 118 -13.58 -8.50 -4.04
C ILE A 118 -12.87 -8.21 -2.71
N SER A 119 -11.88 -7.31 -2.72
CA SER A 119 -11.14 -6.90 -1.51
C SER A 119 -12.02 -6.14 -0.51
N ALA A 120 -12.96 -5.32 -1.00
CA ALA A 120 -13.98 -4.66 -0.17
C ALA A 120 -14.88 -5.70 0.50
N PHE A 121 -15.37 -6.69 -0.25
CA PHE A 121 -16.19 -7.76 0.30
C PHE A 121 -15.44 -8.58 1.36
N ALA A 122 -14.18 -8.94 1.11
CA ALA A 122 -13.36 -9.62 2.11
C ALA A 122 -13.22 -8.78 3.39
N SER A 123 -13.01 -7.46 3.26
CA SER A 123 -12.91 -6.54 4.40
C SER A 123 -14.20 -6.42 5.20
N LEU A 124 -15.36 -6.55 4.53
CA LEU A 124 -16.66 -6.64 5.20
C LEU A 124 -16.75 -7.91 6.03
N CYS A 125 -16.38 -9.08 5.49
CA CYS A 125 -16.38 -10.34 6.22
C CYS A 125 -15.44 -10.31 7.45
N TYR A 126 -14.28 -9.64 7.33
CA TYR A 126 -13.40 -9.45 8.49
C TYR A 126 -14.03 -8.55 9.56
N SER A 127 -14.72 -7.49 9.15
CA SER A 127 -15.40 -6.57 10.05
C SER A 127 -16.53 -7.25 10.82
N THR A 128 -17.37 -8.06 10.14
CA THR A 128 -18.43 -8.84 10.79
C THR A 128 -17.85 -9.89 11.74
N SER A 129 -16.76 -10.55 11.36
CA SER A 129 -16.05 -11.49 12.23
C SER A 129 -15.49 -10.83 13.49
N TRP A 130 -14.99 -9.60 13.40
CA TRP A 130 -14.53 -8.82 14.56
C TRP A 130 -15.68 -8.38 15.44
N LEU A 131 -16.79 -7.95 14.84
CA LEU A 131 -17.99 -7.57 15.57
C LEU A 131 -18.52 -8.73 16.41
N ALA A 132 -18.62 -9.93 15.81
CA ALA A 132 -19.02 -11.14 16.51
C ALA A 132 -18.06 -11.48 17.67
N LYS A 133 -16.74 -11.37 17.47
CA LYS A 133 -15.74 -11.61 18.53
C LYS A 133 -15.84 -10.61 19.68
N TYR A 134 -16.08 -9.33 19.37
CA TYR A 134 -16.28 -8.30 20.38
C TYR A 134 -17.55 -8.56 21.19
N ALA A 135 -18.63 -9.00 20.53
CA ALA A 135 -19.88 -9.32 21.19
C ALA A 135 -19.77 -10.56 22.09
N ILE A 136 -19.04 -11.60 21.68
CA ILE A 136 -18.92 -12.87 22.42
C ILE A 136 -17.87 -12.81 23.53
N CYS A 137 -16.68 -12.28 23.24
CA CYS A 137 -15.53 -12.37 24.14
C CYS A 137 -15.15 -11.03 24.80
N GLY A 138 -15.69 -9.91 24.31
CA GLY A 138 -15.23 -8.57 24.70
C GLY A 138 -14.00 -8.10 23.89
N ALA A 139 -13.80 -6.78 23.85
CA ALA A 139 -12.82 -6.14 22.96
C ALA A 139 -11.36 -6.44 23.31
N ALA A 140 -11.00 -6.40 24.60
CA ALA A 140 -9.63 -6.64 25.07
C ALA A 140 -9.11 -8.05 24.73
N PRO A 141 -9.77 -9.15 25.14
CA PRO A 141 -9.29 -10.50 24.83
C PRO A 141 -9.34 -10.82 23.34
N ALA A 142 -10.26 -10.22 22.57
CA ALA A 142 -10.29 -10.38 21.12
C ALA A 142 -9.04 -9.78 20.45
N LYS A 143 -8.59 -8.60 20.91
CA LYS A 143 -7.37 -7.94 20.43
C LYS A 143 -6.12 -8.72 20.82
N ASP A 144 -6.00 -9.12 22.08
CA ASP A 144 -4.83 -9.87 22.58
C ASP A 144 -4.66 -11.20 21.82
N ASN A 145 -5.74 -11.93 21.62
CA ASN A 145 -5.75 -13.17 20.85
C ASN A 145 -5.39 -12.97 19.37
N ALA A 146 -5.70 -11.81 18.78
CA ALA A 146 -5.29 -11.48 17.42
C ALA A 146 -3.80 -11.15 17.35
N ALA A 147 -3.29 -10.35 18.30
CA ALA A 147 -1.88 -10.01 18.40
C ALA A 147 -1.00 -11.25 18.62
N LEU A 148 -1.41 -12.15 19.52
CA LEU A 148 -0.72 -13.43 19.76
C LEU A 148 -0.67 -14.32 18.51
N ARG A 149 -1.79 -14.43 17.77
CA ARG A 149 -1.84 -15.18 16.52
C ARG A 149 -0.90 -14.61 15.46
N TYR A 150 -0.87 -13.29 15.34
CA TYR A 150 0.05 -12.61 14.42
C TYR A 150 1.51 -12.82 14.83
N ALA A 151 1.85 -12.66 16.12
CA ALA A 151 3.19 -12.90 16.63
C ALA A 151 3.65 -14.35 16.40
N ARG A 152 2.75 -15.33 16.60
CA ARG A 152 3.02 -16.75 16.30
C ARG A 152 3.28 -16.95 14.80
N LYS A 153 2.44 -16.38 13.93
CA LYS A 153 2.63 -16.47 12.48
C LYS A 153 3.95 -15.83 12.06
N LEU A 154 4.27 -14.65 12.58
CA LEU A 154 5.51 -13.94 12.30
C LEU A 154 6.75 -14.77 12.69
N ARG A 155 6.70 -15.46 13.84
CA ARG A 155 7.78 -16.37 14.28
C ARG A 155 7.93 -17.58 13.36
N LEU A 156 6.83 -18.15 12.88
CA LEU A 156 6.83 -19.30 11.96
C LEU A 156 7.24 -18.92 10.54
N THR A 157 6.96 -17.69 10.12
CA THR A 157 7.27 -17.16 8.79
C THR A 157 8.63 -16.46 8.73
N LYS A 158 9.51 -16.68 9.74
CA LYS A 158 10.91 -16.25 9.70
C LYS A 158 11.55 -16.69 8.38
N GLY A 159 11.90 -15.75 7.52
CA GLY A 159 12.51 -16.02 6.21
C GLY A 159 11.71 -15.56 4.98
N GLN A 160 10.42 -15.23 5.10
CA GLN A 160 9.61 -14.76 3.95
C GLN A 160 9.72 -13.23 3.79
N HIS A 161 10.92 -12.76 3.47
CA HIS A 161 11.30 -11.35 3.40
C HIS A 161 10.90 -10.63 2.09
N THR A 162 10.42 -11.38 1.09
CA THR A 162 10.22 -10.88 -0.28
C THR A 162 8.95 -10.05 -0.49
N THR A 163 7.91 -10.19 0.33
CA THR A 163 6.62 -9.51 0.11
C THR A 163 6.58 -8.05 0.61
N ARG A 164 7.55 -7.60 1.41
CA ARG A 164 7.55 -6.25 2.01
C ARG A 164 8.23 -5.19 1.14
N TYR A 165 9.26 -5.55 0.37
CA TYR A 165 9.96 -4.63 -0.54
C TYR A 165 9.16 -4.27 -1.79
N GLY A 166 8.25 -5.15 -2.23
CA GLY A 166 7.36 -4.88 -3.37
C GLY A 166 6.46 -3.65 -3.13
N GLY A 167 6.06 -3.40 -1.89
CA GLY A 167 5.29 -2.20 -1.52
C GLY A 167 6.06 -0.92 -1.78
N LEU A 168 7.32 -0.85 -1.33
CA LEU A 168 8.18 0.32 -1.53
C LEU A 168 8.44 0.58 -3.02
N ALA A 169 8.74 -0.45 -3.80
CA ALA A 169 8.93 -0.31 -5.25
C ALA A 169 7.66 0.19 -5.95
N GLY A 170 6.49 -0.32 -5.58
CA GLY A 170 5.20 0.16 -6.09
C GLY A 170 4.91 1.60 -5.70
N LEU A 171 5.27 2.01 -4.49
CA LEU A 171 5.08 3.39 -4.01
C LEU A 171 5.99 4.38 -4.73
N ILE A 172 7.27 4.04 -4.93
CA ILE A 172 8.20 4.83 -5.74
C ILE A 172 7.68 4.95 -7.17
N TYR A 173 7.22 3.85 -7.76
CA TYR A 173 6.63 3.86 -9.11
C TYR A 173 5.42 4.81 -9.20
N LEU A 174 4.50 4.75 -8.23
CA LEU A 174 3.31 5.61 -8.22
C LEU A 174 3.68 7.09 -8.07
N ILE A 175 4.67 7.43 -7.24
CA ILE A 175 5.17 8.81 -7.09
C ILE A 175 5.77 9.31 -8.39
N ILE A 176 6.68 8.54 -9.00
CA ILE A 176 7.29 8.91 -10.28
C ILE A 176 6.21 9.09 -11.37
N THR A 177 5.19 8.24 -11.36
CA THR A 177 4.07 8.33 -12.32
C THR A 177 3.27 9.61 -12.10
N ILE A 178 2.97 9.99 -10.85
CA ILE A 178 2.28 11.25 -10.51
C ILE A 178 3.09 12.45 -11.01
N GLU A 179 4.41 12.49 -10.73
CA GLU A 179 5.30 13.56 -11.17
C GLU A 179 5.34 13.68 -12.70
N GLN A 180 5.42 12.54 -13.40
CA GLN A 180 5.37 12.52 -14.86
C GLN A 180 4.01 12.97 -15.41
N MET A 181 2.89 12.65 -14.74
CA MET A 181 1.58 13.15 -15.14
C MET A 181 1.49 14.67 -14.97
N VAL A 182 2.00 15.22 -13.87
CA VAL A 182 2.04 16.68 -13.62
C VAL A 182 2.89 17.40 -14.68
N ASP A 183 4.07 16.87 -14.99
CA ASP A 183 4.99 17.47 -15.95
C ASP A 183 4.42 17.46 -17.38
N ARG A 184 3.78 16.36 -17.78
CA ARG A 184 3.29 16.17 -19.15
C ARG A 184 1.94 16.85 -19.45
N ASN A 185 1.16 17.18 -18.43
CA ASN A 185 -0.08 17.94 -18.58
C ASN A 185 0.14 19.47 -18.40
N ASN A 186 1.39 19.95 -18.31
CA ASN A 186 1.75 21.37 -18.22
C ASN A 186 1.09 22.18 -17.08
N VAL A 187 0.58 21.51 -16.05
CA VAL A 187 -0.09 22.14 -14.89
C VAL A 187 0.89 22.55 -13.78
N ARG A 188 2.19 22.34 -13.99
CA ARG A 188 3.24 22.56 -12.98
C ARG A 188 3.29 24.00 -12.44
N GLY A 189 2.95 24.99 -13.26
CA GLY A 189 2.89 26.40 -12.84
C GLY A 189 1.79 26.68 -11.79
N GLN A 190 0.66 25.96 -11.87
CA GLN A 190 -0.46 26.06 -10.93
C GLN A 190 -0.22 25.27 -9.63
N LEU A 191 0.77 24.38 -9.64
CA LEU A 191 1.15 23.48 -8.54
C LEU A 191 2.52 23.82 -7.94
N SER A 192 3.06 25.01 -8.23
CA SER A 192 4.45 25.39 -7.94
C SER A 192 4.73 25.75 -6.47
N ASP A 193 3.68 26.05 -5.70
CA ASP A 193 3.74 26.08 -4.25
C ASP A 193 3.73 24.65 -3.70
N TRP A 194 4.53 24.37 -2.67
CA TRP A 194 4.59 23.04 -2.04
C TRP A 194 3.18 22.52 -1.78
N THR A 195 2.74 21.57 -2.60
CA THR A 195 1.35 21.14 -2.55
C THR A 195 1.16 20.22 -1.34
N TYR A 196 -0.02 20.28 -0.74
CA TYR A 196 -0.44 19.37 0.32
C TYR A 196 -0.20 17.88 -0.04
N GLY A 197 -0.28 17.53 -1.33
CA GLY A 197 0.01 16.20 -1.86
C GLY A 197 1.49 15.81 -1.75
N GLN A 198 2.43 16.72 -1.99
CA GLN A 198 3.87 16.48 -1.79
C GLN A 198 4.21 16.30 -0.31
N ILE A 199 3.57 17.06 0.58
CA ILE A 199 3.73 16.90 2.03
C ILE A 199 3.20 15.53 2.49
N ILE A 200 2.02 15.11 2.01
CA ILE A 200 1.48 13.78 2.31
C ILE A 200 2.37 12.68 1.72
N ALA A 201 2.87 12.84 0.49
CA ALA A 201 3.76 11.87 -0.12
C ALA A 201 5.06 11.71 0.70
N LEU A 202 5.62 12.81 1.21
CA LEU A 202 6.77 12.79 2.11
C LEU A 202 6.43 12.13 3.44
N ILE A 203 5.27 12.38 4.04
CA ILE A 203 4.82 11.72 5.28
C ILE A 203 4.65 10.21 5.06
N MET A 204 4.03 9.81 3.96
CA MET A 204 3.83 8.41 3.61
C MET A 204 5.14 7.69 3.31
N LEU A 205 6.06 8.34 2.59
CA LEU A 205 7.42 7.84 2.37
C LEU A 205 8.21 7.76 3.68
N LEU A 206 8.09 8.74 4.56
CA LEU A 206 8.80 8.77 5.83
C LEU A 206 8.46 7.55 6.69
N GLN A 207 7.18 7.17 6.75
CA GLN A 207 6.76 5.96 7.45
C GLN A 207 7.41 4.70 6.85
N GLN A 208 7.47 4.59 5.52
CA GLN A 208 8.08 3.44 4.84
C GLN A 208 9.60 3.41 5.01
N ILE A 209 10.26 4.58 5.05
CA ILE A 209 11.70 4.70 5.34
C ILE A 209 11.98 4.27 6.78
N MET A 210 11.14 4.68 7.75
CA MET A 210 11.26 4.23 9.14
C MET A 210 11.10 2.71 9.26
N ASP A 211 10.12 2.12 8.58
CA ASP A 211 9.93 0.66 8.58
C ASP A 211 11.12 -0.07 7.93
N CYS A 212 11.63 0.46 6.82
CA CYS A 212 12.80 -0.08 6.12
C CYS A 212 14.07 0.00 6.99
N SER A 213 14.30 1.14 7.66
CA SER A 213 15.46 1.33 8.53
C SER A 213 15.42 0.45 9.79
N SER A 214 14.24 0.32 10.41
CA SER A 214 14.01 -0.61 11.53
C SER A 214 14.31 -2.05 11.10
N TYR A 215 13.85 -2.44 9.92
CA TYR A 215 14.11 -3.76 9.38
C TYR A 215 15.59 -4.01 9.07
N LEU A 216 16.29 -3.06 8.44
CA LEU A 216 17.73 -3.19 8.17
C LEU A 216 18.50 -3.38 9.48
N LYS A 217 18.08 -2.70 10.55
CA LYS A 217 18.65 -2.86 11.88
C LYS A 217 18.38 -4.27 12.44
N GLU A 218 17.15 -4.78 12.32
CA GLU A 218 16.82 -6.15 12.74
C GLU A 218 17.60 -7.23 11.95
N GLU A 219 17.69 -7.09 10.64
CA GLU A 219 18.44 -8.00 9.76
C GLU A 219 19.94 -7.98 10.10
N PHE A 220 20.50 -6.79 10.34
CA PHE A 220 21.89 -6.65 10.77
C PHE A 220 22.14 -7.33 12.12
N GLN A 221 21.22 -7.16 13.08
CA GLN A 221 21.28 -7.84 14.38
C GLN A 221 21.15 -9.37 14.23
N TYR A 222 20.26 -9.85 13.36
CA TYR A 222 20.09 -11.27 13.07
C TYR A 222 21.38 -11.87 12.50
N ARG A 223 21.94 -11.26 11.46
CA ARG A 223 23.20 -11.72 10.83
C ARG A 223 24.37 -11.68 11.81
N LYS A 224 24.44 -10.67 12.68
CA LYS A 224 25.44 -10.59 13.74
C LYS A 224 25.29 -11.74 14.74
N ALA A 225 24.06 -12.06 15.15
CA ALA A 225 23.78 -13.16 16.06
C ALA A 225 24.07 -14.53 15.42
N GLU A 226 23.76 -14.70 14.14
CA GLU A 226 24.05 -15.91 13.38
C GLU A 226 25.56 -16.16 13.27
N ARG A 227 26.35 -15.14 12.89
CA ARG A 227 27.82 -15.22 12.88
C ARG A 227 28.39 -15.60 14.25
N ALA A 228 27.86 -15.00 15.31
CA ALA A 228 28.30 -15.31 16.68
C ALA A 228 27.95 -16.73 17.13
N ARG A 229 26.87 -17.33 16.60
CA ARG A 229 26.53 -18.74 16.84
C ARG A 229 27.47 -19.66 16.06
N THR A 230 27.69 -19.39 14.78
CA THR A 230 28.60 -20.19 13.95
C THR A 230 30.03 -20.19 14.49
N GLN A 231 30.51 -19.05 15.00
CA GLN A 231 31.82 -18.98 15.67
C GLN A 231 31.87 -19.85 16.92
N ARG A 232 30.86 -19.79 17.80
CA ARG A 232 30.82 -20.66 18.99
C ARG A 232 30.82 -22.14 18.64
N ASP A 233 30.02 -22.52 17.64
CA ASP A 233 29.94 -23.92 17.20
C ASP A 233 31.27 -24.40 16.60
N GLN A 234 32.03 -23.51 15.94
CA GLN A 234 33.38 -23.81 15.44
C GLN A 234 34.40 -23.95 16.58
N ASP A 235 34.41 -23.01 17.53
CA ASP A 235 35.30 -23.05 18.69
C ASP A 235 35.05 -24.30 19.55
N GLU A 236 33.80 -24.69 19.73
CA GLU A 236 33.42 -25.90 20.48
C GLU A 236 33.89 -27.17 19.77
N ARG A 237 33.74 -27.25 18.44
CA ARG A 237 34.27 -28.38 17.64
C ARG A 237 35.79 -28.47 17.71
N GLU A 238 36.48 -27.34 17.71
CA GLU A 238 37.94 -27.32 17.80
C GLU A 238 38.43 -27.76 19.19
N ARG A 239 37.78 -27.30 20.26
CA ARG A 239 38.04 -27.79 21.62
C ARG A 239 37.87 -29.31 21.73
N LEU A 240 36.75 -29.84 21.23
CA LEU A 240 36.50 -31.28 21.25
C LEU A 240 37.55 -32.08 20.45
N ARG A 241 38.07 -31.53 19.34
CA ARG A 241 39.17 -32.16 18.58
C ARG A 241 40.47 -32.19 19.36
N ILE A 242 40.83 -31.08 20.02
CA ILE A 242 42.04 -30.98 20.84
C ILE A 242 41.97 -31.96 22.02
N GLU A 243 40.83 -32.03 22.71
CA GLU A 243 40.62 -32.99 23.80
C GLU A 243 40.71 -34.45 23.33
N ALA A 244 40.16 -34.76 22.16
CA ALA A 244 40.25 -36.09 21.57
C ALA A 244 41.69 -36.48 21.21
N GLN A 245 42.47 -35.56 20.62
CA GLN A 245 43.90 -35.77 20.33
C GLN A 245 44.75 -35.94 21.59
N ALA A 246 44.47 -35.15 22.63
CA ALA A 246 45.19 -35.27 23.91
C ALA A 246 44.94 -36.65 24.56
N ARG A 247 43.73 -37.18 24.47
CA ARG A 247 43.39 -38.52 24.99
C ARG A 247 44.06 -39.65 24.22
N THR A 248 44.17 -39.55 22.89
CA THR A 248 44.87 -40.58 22.09
C THR A 248 46.38 -40.54 22.20
N SER A 249 46.96 -39.41 22.60
CA SER A 249 48.42 -39.25 22.77
C SER A 249 48.92 -39.70 24.17
N ALA A 250 48.00 -39.94 25.11
CA ALA A 250 48.30 -40.31 26.49
C ALA A 250 48.20 -41.84 26.74
N VAL A 251 47.93 -42.63 25.69
CA VAL A 251 47.93 -44.10 25.67
C VAL A 251 49.13 -44.58 24.89
#